data_AF-F8GY23-F1
#
_entry.id   AF-F8GY23-F1
#
_cell.length_a   1.000
_cell.length_b   1.000
_cell.length_c   1.000
_cell.angle_alpha   90.00
_cell.angle_beta   90.00
_cell.angle_gamma   90.00
#
_symmetry.space_group_name_H-M   'P 1'
#
loop_
_entity.id
_entity.type
_entity.pdbx_description
1 polymer ?
#
loop_
_entity_poly.entity_id
_entity_poly.type
_entity_poly.pdbx_seq_one_letter_code
_entity_poly.pdbx_strand_id
1 'polypeptide(L)'
;MQCVEGDWVDSPGHTHAKSAFIYATVLEGEIRSQVNDGPVTTYKTGQNFSELPGDRHKVSANGSETKPAKLLAVFVVDTNETDLTTPFGN
;
A
#
# COMPACT_ATOMS: atom_id res chain seq x y z
N MET A 1 -8.35 5.95 1.42
CA MET A 1 -7.37 4.85 1.44
C MET A 1 -7.63 3.99 0.22
N GLN A 2 -6.87 4.18 -0.86
CA GLN A 2 -7.04 3.36 -2.06
C GLN A 2 -5.93 2.31 -2.04
N CYS A 3 -6.16 1.24 -1.28
CA CYS A 3 -5.42 0.00 -1.50
C CYS A 3 -6.06 -0.71 -2.69
N VAL A 4 -5.27 -1.46 -3.43
CA VAL A 4 -5.71 -2.25 -4.59
C VAL A 4 -6.89 -3.14 -4.18
N GLU A 5 -8.07 -2.84 -4.71
CA GLU A 5 -9.24 -3.71 -4.63
C GLU A 5 -9.79 -3.88 -6.06
N GLY A 6 -9.72 -5.10 -6.60
CA GLY A 6 -10.28 -5.45 -7.90
C GLY A 6 -9.27 -5.81 -8.99
N ASP A 7 -9.78 -6.07 -10.20
CA ASP A 7 -9.04 -6.75 -11.27
C ASP A 7 -7.92 -5.91 -11.91
N TRP A 8 -7.97 -4.57 -11.80
CA TRP A 8 -7.09 -3.63 -12.54
C TRP A 8 -6.80 -2.32 -11.80
N VAL A 9 -6.78 -2.33 -10.47
CA VAL A 9 -6.66 -1.10 -9.68
C VAL A 9 -5.21 -0.86 -9.27
N ASP A 10 -4.67 0.30 -9.64
CA ASP A 10 -3.47 0.88 -9.04
C ASP A 10 -3.86 2.03 -8.11
N SER A 11 -3.03 2.29 -7.10
CA SER A 11 -3.13 3.50 -6.30
C SER A 11 -2.06 4.51 -6.72
N PRO A 12 -2.44 5.78 -6.97
CA PRO A 12 -1.47 6.84 -7.19
C PRO A 12 -0.51 6.94 -6.00
N GLY A 13 0.73 7.34 -6.29
CA GLY A 13 1.73 7.53 -5.27
C GLY A 13 1.27 8.54 -4.20
N HIS A 14 1.48 8.20 -2.94
CA HIS A 14 1.07 9.00 -1.79
C HIS A 14 2.01 8.84 -0.60
N THR A 15 1.95 9.77 0.34
CA THR A 15 2.53 9.63 1.68
C THR A 15 1.46 9.27 2.69
N HIS A 16 1.85 8.56 3.74
CA HIS A 16 1.03 8.38 4.92
C HIS A 16 1.25 9.50 5.95
N ALA A 17 0.35 9.60 6.93
CA ALA A 17 0.51 10.48 8.09
C ALA A 17 1.89 10.27 8.74
N LYS A 18 2.46 11.32 9.34
CA LYS A 18 3.88 11.28 9.73
C LYS A 18 4.16 10.25 10.81
N SER A 19 3.20 9.95 11.67
CA SER A 19 3.34 8.93 12.70
C SER A 19 2.93 7.53 12.21
N ALA A 20 2.44 7.39 10.98
CA ALA A 20 1.78 6.16 10.55
C ALA A 20 2.79 5.01 10.42
N PHE A 21 2.49 3.91 11.11
CA PHE A 21 3.03 2.60 10.79
C PHE A 21 1.95 1.80 10.07
N ILE A 22 2.32 1.22 8.92
CA ILE A 22 1.41 0.44 8.10
C ILE A 22 1.92 -1.00 8.05
N TYR A 23 1.02 -1.94 8.30
CA TYR A 23 1.27 -3.36 8.08
C TYR A 23 0.29 -3.91 7.07
N ALA A 24 0.81 -4.44 5.96
CA ALA A 24 0.04 -4.94 4.85
C ALA A 24 0.15 -6.45 4.73
N THR A 25 -0.98 -7.14 4.46
CA THR A 25 -1.03 -8.59 4.20
C THR A 25 -1.85 -8.86 2.96
N VAL A 26 -1.29 -9.63 2.01
CA VAL A 26 -2.01 -10.06 0.82
C VAL A 26 -2.96 -11.19 1.19
N LEU A 27 -4.27 -10.95 1.05
CA LEU A 27 -5.31 -11.94 1.33
C LEU A 27 -5.68 -12.77 0.11
N GLU A 28 -5.52 -12.21 -1.09
CA GLU A 28 -5.84 -12.86 -2.37
C GLU A 28 -4.95 -12.30 -3.49
N GLY A 29 -4.57 -13.14 -4.45
CA GLY A 29 -3.82 -12.72 -5.64
C GLY A 29 -2.38 -12.32 -5.37
N GLU A 30 -1.91 -11.31 -6.11
CA GLU A 30 -0.55 -10.78 -6.03
C GLU A 30 -0.61 -9.25 -6.03
N ILE A 31 0.23 -8.61 -5.22
CA ILE A 31 0.34 -7.16 -5.09
C ILE A 31 1.77 -6.73 -5.39
N ARG A 32 1.95 -5.81 -6.33
CA ARG A 32 3.21 -5.11 -6.55
C ARG A 32 3.26 -3.90 -5.63
N SER A 33 4.27 -3.84 -4.77
CA SER A 33 4.48 -2.70 -3.88
C SER A 33 5.90 -2.14 -4.05
N GLN A 34 6.00 -0.81 -4.00
CA GLN A 34 7.26 -0.08 -3.89
C GLN A 34 7.20 0.89 -2.72
N VAL A 35 7.96 0.56 -1.69
CA VAL A 35 8.18 1.41 -0.52
C VAL A 35 9.48 2.20 -0.73
N ASN A 36 9.41 3.52 -0.59
CA ASN A 36 10.51 4.46 -0.81
C ASN A 36 11.14 4.32 -2.21
N ASP A 37 12.47 4.30 -2.26
CA ASP A 37 13.28 4.13 -3.46
C ASP A 37 13.79 2.69 -3.60
N GLY A 38 13.15 1.75 -2.88
CA GLY A 38 13.43 0.32 -2.96
C GLY A 38 12.96 -0.32 -4.27
N PRO A 39 13.31 -1.59 -4.53
CA PRO A 39 12.83 -2.30 -5.69
C PRO A 39 11.32 -2.56 -5.58
N VAL A 40 10.63 -2.51 -6.73
CA VAL A 40 9.25 -3.00 -6.81
C VAL A 40 9.24 -4.50 -6.50
N THR A 41 8.52 -4.89 -5.46
CA THR A 41 8.42 -6.27 -5.00
C THR A 41 7.01 -6.80 -5.20
N THR A 42 6.87 -8.02 -5.70
CA THR A 42 5.59 -8.71 -5.80
C THR A 42 5.37 -9.60 -4.59
N TYR A 43 4.33 -9.30 -3.82
CA TYR A 43 3.87 -10.08 -2.68
C TYR A 43 2.67 -10.93 -3.11
N LYS A 44 2.66 -12.21 -2.70
CA LYS A 44 1.59 -13.18 -2.96
C LYS A 44 0.78 -13.43 -1.70
N THR A 45 -0.39 -14.05 -1.85
CA THR A 45 -1.25 -14.46 -0.73
C THR A 45 -0.46 -15.04 0.45
N GLY A 46 -0.74 -14.51 1.65
CA GLY A 46 -0.10 -14.89 2.91
C GLY A 46 1.20 -14.13 3.20
N GLN A 47 1.78 -13.42 2.22
CA GLN A 47 2.94 -12.57 2.44
C GLN A 47 2.52 -11.20 2.97
N ASN A 48 3.48 -10.56 3.64
CA ASN A 48 3.30 -9.28 4.32
C ASN A 48 4.49 -8.36 4.09
N PHE A 49 4.24 -7.07 4.29
CA PHE A 49 5.25 -6.03 4.32
C PHE A 49 4.83 -4.90 5.25
N SER A 50 5.78 -4.05 5.62
CA SER A 50 5.55 -2.91 6.51
C SER A 50 6.10 -1.63 5.91
N GLU A 51 5.45 -0.52 6.22
CA GLU A 51 5.90 0.83 5.90
C GLU A 51 6.05 1.59 7.22
N LEU A 52 7.23 2.16 7.43
CA LEU A 52 7.57 2.89 8.63
C LEU A 52 7.12 4.35 8.53
N PRO A 53 6.98 5.05 9.67
CA PRO A 53 6.74 6.48 9.71
C PRO A 53 7.69 7.26 8.78
N GLY A 54 7.11 8.00 7.83
CA GLY A 54 7.86 8.77 6.83
C GLY A 54 8.16 8.05 5.51
N ASP A 55 7.82 6.77 5.40
CA ASP A 55 7.94 6.02 4.14
C ASP A 55 6.96 6.52 3.08
N ARG A 56 7.38 6.43 1.82
CA ARG A 56 6.64 6.88 0.66
C ARG A 56 6.17 5.68 -0.16
N HIS A 57 4.87 5.54 -0.35
CA HIS A 57 4.33 4.45 -1.17
C HIS A 57 4.21 4.93 -2.62
N LYS A 58 5.10 4.44 -3.49
CA LYS A 58 5.15 4.88 -4.90
C LYS A 58 4.37 3.99 -5.85
N VAL A 59 4.30 2.70 -5.57
CA VAL A 59 3.57 1.72 -6.37
C VAL A 59 2.76 0.85 -5.45
N SER A 60 1.45 0.79 -5.64
CA SER A 60 0.59 -0.25 -5.10
C SER A 60 -0.36 -0.66 -6.22
N ALA A 61 -0.13 -1.84 -6.80
CA ALA A 61 -0.89 -2.29 -7.97
C ALA A 61 -1.17 -3.79 -7.91
N ASN A 62 -2.24 -4.20 -8.57
CA ASN A 62 -2.49 -5.62 -8.79
C ASN A 62 -1.31 -6.22 -9.60
N GLY A 63 -0.74 -7.30 -9.09
CA GLY A 63 0.35 -8.03 -9.75
C GLY A 63 -0.13 -8.86 -10.94
N SER A 64 -1.44 -9.04 -11.09
CA SER A 64 -2.07 -9.74 -12.20
C SER A 64 -2.93 -8.77 -13.00
N GLU A 65 -2.74 -8.78 -14.30
CA GLU A 65 -3.81 -8.55 -15.26
C GLU A 65 -4.76 -9.75 -15.14
N THR A 66 -6.08 -9.74 -15.33
CA THR A 66 -6.96 -10.95 -15.33
C THR A 66 -7.31 -11.64 -14.01
N LYS A 67 -6.57 -11.49 -12.90
CA LYS A 67 -6.94 -12.09 -11.60
C LYS A 67 -7.14 -11.02 -10.53
N PRO A 68 -8.15 -11.14 -9.66
CA PRO A 68 -8.34 -10.21 -8.56
C PRO A 68 -7.22 -10.33 -7.52
N ALA A 69 -6.99 -9.23 -6.80
CA ALA A 69 -6.14 -9.20 -5.62
C ALA A 69 -6.84 -8.49 -4.45
N LYS A 70 -6.50 -8.88 -3.22
CA LYS A 70 -6.99 -8.26 -1.97
C LYS A 70 -5.84 -8.00 -1.02
N LEU A 71 -5.79 -6.79 -0.48
CA LEU A 71 -4.79 -6.35 0.48
C LEU A 71 -5.47 -5.84 1.75
N LEU A 72 -5.12 -6.42 2.90
CA LEU A 72 -5.46 -5.84 4.20
C LEU A 72 -4.32 -4.93 4.64
N ALA A 73 -4.60 -3.63 4.77
CA ALA A 73 -3.66 -2.66 5.33
C ALA A 73 -4.16 -2.20 6.70
N VAL A 74 -3.34 -2.39 7.73
CA VAL A 74 -3.60 -1.94 9.11
C VAL A 74 -2.78 -0.70 9.39
N PHE A 75 -3.45 0.33 9.90
CA PHE A 75 -2.85 1.62 10.25
C PHE A 75 -2.75 1.74 11.76
N VAL A 76 -1.54 2.05 12.24
CA VAL A 76 -1.31 2.51 13.61
C VAL A 76 -0.81 3.95 13.52
N VAL A 77 -1.62 4.89 13.99
CA VAL A 77 -1.42 6.34 13.81
C VAL A 77 -1.78 7.09 15.09
N ASP A 78 -1.16 8.24 15.31
CA ASP A 78 -1.55 9.18 16.37
C ASP A 78 -2.98 9.64 16.12
N THR A 79 -3.83 9.58 17.14
CA THR A 79 -5.25 9.92 17.05
C THR A 79 -5.51 11.36 16.59
N ASN A 80 -4.53 12.25 16.72
CA ASN A 80 -4.65 13.64 16.28
C ASN A 80 -4.40 13.82 14.76
N GLU A 81 -3.80 12.83 14.07
CA GLU A 81 -3.61 12.86 12.62
C GLU A 81 -4.82 12.22 11.92
N THR A 82 -5.73 13.05 11.40
CA THR A 82 -6.98 12.57 10.76
C THR A 82 -6.84 12.28 9.27
N ASP A 83 -5.84 12.86 8.61
CA ASP A 83 -5.55 12.64 7.19
C ASP A 83 -4.54 11.50 7.03
N LEU A 84 -5.02 10.28 6.75
CA LEU A 84 -4.18 9.07 6.70
C LEU A 84 -3.30 8.95 5.46
N THR A 85 -3.66 9.67 4.39
CA THR A 85 -2.94 9.66 3.11
C THR A 85 -2.94 11.03 2.47
N THR A 86 -1.81 11.46 1.94
CA THR A 86 -1.68 12.67 1.11
C THR A 86 -1.11 12.26 -0.25
N PRO A 87 -1.86 12.46 -1.37
CA PRO A 87 -1.35 12.19 -2.70
C PRO A 87 -0.05 12.96 -2.97
N PHE A 88 0.89 12.38 -3.74
CA PHE A 88 1.96 13.19 -4.30
C PHE A 88 1.34 14.25 -5.21
N GLY A 89 1.71 15.51 -5.02
CA GLY A 89 1.18 16.61 -5.81
C GLY A 89 1.43 16.42 -7.30
N ASN A 90 0.47 16.85 -8.13
CA ASN A 90 0.64 17.04 -9.57
C ASN A 90 1.77 18.02 -9.88
#